data_AF-A0AAW1JIJ0-F1
#
_entry.id   AF-A0AAW1JIJ0-F1
#
_cell.length_a   1.000
_cell.length_b   1.000
_cell.length_c   1.000
_cell.angle_alpha   90.00
_cell.angle_beta   90.00
_cell.angle_gamma   90.00
#
_symmetry.space_group_name_H-M   'P 1'
#
loop_
_entity.id
_entity.type
_entity.pdbx_description
1 polymer ?
#
loop_
_entity_poly.entity_id
_entity_poly.type
_entity_poly.pdbx_seq_one_letter_code
_entity_poly.pdbx_strand_id
1 'polypeptide(L)'
;MPRSRALYEIASTLRKTSKRLQMQYAKNKARLQAAIDFAESEELFKASGNERTLHFINCQLKMQIKKSRGRRYTMDDNIFALSLMTYSPTAYKLLRRTFALPSRRTLMALLAHLPMHCGINKNLIRSLGESVQKIDPIDKHCVLLFDEISLEPSLCYSKKRDCIDGLKHRGEIKEKKFADHAMVFMARGIRKKWKQPVAFY
;
A
#
# COMPACT_ATOMS: atom_id res chain seq x y z
N MET A 1 43.29 -67.00 28.52
CA MET A 1 42.64 -65.71 28.89
C MET A 1 42.01 -65.06 27.66
N PRO A 2 40.72 -65.33 27.35
CA PRO A 2 40.06 -64.85 26.12
C PRO A 2 39.51 -63.41 26.19
N ARG A 3 39.60 -62.75 27.35
CA ARG A 3 38.88 -61.50 27.64
C ARG A 3 39.50 -60.24 27.02
N SER A 4 40.80 -60.18 26.78
CA SER A 4 41.45 -58.96 26.25
C SER A 4 41.12 -58.71 24.78
N ARG A 5 41.03 -59.77 23.98
CA ARG A 5 40.72 -59.70 22.54
C ARG A 5 39.28 -59.24 22.30
N ALA A 6 38.34 -59.76 23.09
CA ALA A 6 36.94 -59.33 23.07
C ALA A 6 36.77 -57.86 23.49
N LEU A 7 37.49 -57.41 24.54
CA LEU A 7 37.49 -56.01 24.95
C LEU A 7 38.08 -55.08 23.88
N TYR A 8 39.12 -55.51 23.17
CA TYR A 8 39.72 -54.75 22.07
C TYR A 8 38.79 -54.62 20.86
N GLU A 9 38.09 -55.70 20.48
CA GLU A 9 37.04 -55.70 19.44
C GLU A 9 35.92 -54.70 19.78
N ILE A 10 35.44 -54.70 21.02
CA ILE A 10 34.41 -53.78 21.51
C ILE A 10 34.93 -52.33 21.51
N ALA A 11 36.16 -52.09 21.99
CA ALA A 11 36.75 -50.75 21.96
C ALA A 11 36.97 -50.23 20.53
N SER A 12 37.39 -51.10 19.61
CA SER A 12 37.57 -50.80 18.18
C SER A 12 36.25 -50.45 17.50
N THR A 13 35.19 -51.23 17.74
CA THR A 13 33.85 -50.98 17.21
C THR A 13 33.26 -49.68 17.76
N LEU A 14 33.38 -49.44 19.07
CA LEU A 14 32.96 -48.18 19.70
C LEU A 14 33.72 -46.96 19.14
N ARG A 15 35.02 -47.09 18.87
CA ARG A 15 35.81 -46.03 18.26
C ARG A 15 35.36 -45.73 16.83
N LYS A 16 35.06 -46.77 16.04
CA LYS A 16 34.53 -46.64 14.67
C LYS A 16 33.14 -46.00 14.67
N THR A 17 32.24 -46.41 15.55
CA THR A 17 30.89 -45.83 15.65
C THR A 17 30.93 -44.39 16.14
N SER A 18 31.76 -44.05 17.12
CA SER A 18 31.98 -42.67 17.57
C SER A 18 32.47 -41.77 16.43
N LYS A 19 33.45 -42.23 15.65
CA LYS A 19 33.96 -41.49 14.48
C LYS A 19 32.88 -41.31 13.40
N ARG A 20 32.06 -42.34 13.15
CA ARG A 20 30.92 -42.27 12.21
C ARG A 20 29.85 -41.26 12.68
N LEU A 21 29.49 -41.30 13.96
CA LEU A 21 28.51 -40.38 14.55
C LEU A 21 29.01 -38.93 14.52
N GLN A 22 30.29 -38.68 14.79
CA GLN A 22 30.90 -37.35 14.66
C GLN A 22 30.82 -36.82 13.23
N MET A 23 31.11 -37.64 12.22
CA MET A 23 30.98 -37.23 10.81
C MET A 23 29.52 -36.94 10.44
N GLN A 24 28.57 -37.78 10.87
CA GLN A 24 27.15 -37.54 10.64
C GLN A 24 26.65 -36.27 11.31
N TYR A 25 27.08 -36.01 12.55
CA TYR A 25 26.77 -34.78 13.27
C TYR A 25 27.30 -33.55 12.53
N ALA A 26 28.57 -33.56 12.09
CA ALA A 26 29.16 -32.46 11.32
C ALA A 26 28.41 -32.19 10.01
N LYS A 27 28.06 -33.26 9.26
CA LYS A 27 27.29 -33.15 8.01
C LYS A 27 25.90 -32.58 8.26
N ASN A 28 25.19 -33.07 9.28
CA ASN A 28 23.85 -32.59 9.60
C ASN A 28 23.87 -31.15 10.12
N LYS A 29 24.89 -30.78 10.92
CA LYS A 29 25.11 -29.40 11.36
C LYS A 29 25.34 -28.46 10.18
N ALA A 30 26.17 -28.85 9.20
CA ALA A 30 26.41 -28.05 8.00
C ALA A 30 25.14 -27.91 7.14
N ARG A 31 24.36 -28.99 6.97
CA ARG A 31 23.07 -28.92 6.26
C ARG A 31 22.05 -28.05 6.96
N LEU A 32 21.99 -28.11 8.30
CA LEU A 32 21.11 -27.28 9.10
C LEU A 32 21.50 -25.80 8.97
N GLN A 33 22.80 -25.50 9.03
CA GLN A 33 23.31 -24.15 8.85
C GLN A 33 22.96 -23.60 7.46
N ALA A 34 23.25 -24.37 6.39
CA ALA A 34 22.87 -23.97 5.03
C ALA A 34 21.37 -23.78 4.84
N ALA A 35 20.52 -24.56 5.53
CA ALA A 35 19.07 -24.38 5.49
C ALA A 35 18.61 -23.12 6.25
N ILE A 36 19.26 -22.78 7.37
CA ILE A 36 19.04 -21.53 8.09
C ILE A 36 19.46 -20.35 7.23
N ASP A 37 20.67 -20.38 6.67
CA ASP A 37 21.20 -19.33 5.81
C ASP A 37 20.29 -19.12 4.56
N PHE A 38 19.75 -20.20 3.99
CA PHE A 38 18.79 -20.14 2.90
C PHE A 38 17.41 -19.58 3.33
N ALA A 39 16.91 -19.98 4.50
CA ALA A 39 15.64 -19.47 5.04
C ALA A 39 15.72 -17.99 5.45
N GLU A 40 16.88 -17.53 5.89
CA GLU A 40 17.18 -16.13 6.20
C GLU A 40 17.47 -15.30 4.94
N SER A 41 17.84 -15.95 3.84
CA SER A 41 18.02 -15.25 2.57
C SER A 41 16.69 -14.67 2.08
N GLU A 42 16.69 -13.36 1.80
CA GLU A 42 15.57 -12.66 1.14
C GLU A 42 15.25 -13.20 -0.28
N GLU A 43 16.05 -14.15 -0.77
CA GLU A 43 15.98 -14.69 -2.13
C GLU A 43 14.71 -15.51 -2.39
N LEU A 44 14.13 -16.15 -1.35
CA LEU A 44 12.89 -16.93 -1.49
C LEU A 44 11.73 -16.09 -2.06
N PHE A 45 11.75 -14.79 -1.77
CA PHE A 45 10.74 -13.84 -2.22
C PHE A 45 11.17 -13.08 -3.48
N LYS A 46 12.46 -12.79 -3.66
CA LYS A 46 12.99 -12.11 -4.86
C LYS A 46 12.80 -12.93 -6.14
N ALA A 47 12.74 -14.26 -6.04
CA ALA A 47 12.64 -15.15 -7.19
C ALA A 47 11.24 -15.27 -7.84
N SER A 48 10.15 -14.80 -7.20
CA SER A 48 8.79 -15.20 -7.63
C SER A 48 7.69 -14.14 -7.54
N GLY A 49 7.95 -12.90 -7.13
CA GLY A 49 6.87 -11.95 -6.82
C GLY A 49 6.93 -10.62 -7.57
N ASN A 50 5.76 -10.11 -7.98
CA ASN A 50 5.56 -8.70 -8.28
C ASN A 50 6.04 -7.87 -7.07
N GLU A 51 6.83 -6.82 -7.30
CA GLU A 51 7.41 -5.94 -6.27
C GLU A 51 6.38 -5.49 -5.23
N ARG A 52 5.15 -5.16 -5.67
CA ARG A 52 4.06 -4.75 -4.78
C ARG A 52 3.60 -5.87 -3.86
N THR A 53 3.55 -7.11 -4.37
CA THR A 53 3.19 -8.28 -3.58
C THR A 53 4.26 -8.57 -2.54
N LEU A 54 5.53 -8.46 -2.91
CA LEU A 54 6.65 -8.62 -1.99
C LEU A 54 6.63 -7.54 -0.91
N HIS A 55 6.40 -6.28 -1.28
CA HIS A 55 6.22 -5.18 -0.35
C HIS A 55 5.10 -5.47 0.66
N PHE A 56 3.93 -5.91 0.17
CA PHE A 56 2.81 -6.27 1.02
C PHE A 56 3.16 -7.40 1.99
N ILE A 57 3.73 -8.51 1.51
CA ILE A 57 4.11 -9.65 2.35
C ILE A 57 5.11 -9.22 3.43
N ASN A 58 6.15 -8.47 3.04
CA ASN A 58 7.15 -7.95 3.97
C ASN A 58 6.54 -7.03 5.03
N CYS A 59 5.59 -6.17 4.64
CA CYS A 59 4.83 -5.36 5.58
C CYS A 59 4.03 -6.22 6.55
N GLN A 60 3.32 -7.25 6.06
CA GLN A 60 2.56 -8.17 6.91
C GLN A 60 3.46 -8.89 7.93
N LEU A 61 4.60 -9.44 7.50
CA LEU A 61 5.55 -10.11 8.39
C LEU A 61 6.04 -9.16 9.50
N LYS A 62 6.40 -7.92 9.15
CA LYS A 62 6.89 -6.92 10.12
C LYS A 62 5.80 -6.42 11.07
N MET A 63 4.56 -6.28 10.62
CA MET A 63 3.48 -5.62 11.37
C MET A 63 2.63 -6.59 12.19
N GLN A 64 2.49 -7.85 11.78
CA GLN A 64 1.68 -8.83 12.50
C GLN A 64 2.26 -9.19 13.87
N ILE A 65 3.59 -9.24 13.98
CA ILE A 65 4.30 -9.48 15.25
C ILE A 65 4.02 -8.36 16.26
N LYS A 66 3.72 -7.15 15.78
CA LYS A 66 3.47 -5.98 16.62
C LYS A 66 2.00 -5.90 17.05
N LYS A 67 1.78 -5.43 18.29
CA LYS A 67 0.45 -5.04 18.77
C LYS A 67 -0.17 -3.98 17.85
N SER A 68 -1.49 -4.00 17.70
CA SER A 68 -2.24 -3.12 16.79
C SER A 68 -1.86 -1.63 16.88
N ARG A 69 -1.67 -1.08 18.08
CA ARG A 69 -1.26 0.33 18.29
C ARG A 69 0.22 0.63 17.98
N GLY A 70 1.06 -0.39 17.93
CA GLY A 70 2.49 -0.29 17.62
C GLY A 70 2.83 -0.42 16.14
N ARG A 71 1.82 -0.66 15.28
CA ARG A 71 2.01 -0.76 13.83
C ARG A 71 2.29 0.64 13.24
N ARG A 72 3.23 0.71 12.30
CA ARG A 72 3.67 1.95 11.64
C ARG A 72 3.72 1.67 10.14
N TYR A 73 2.83 2.30 9.39
CA TYR A 73 2.67 2.06 7.96
C TYR A 73 3.42 3.11 7.16
N THR A 74 4.08 2.69 6.10
CA THR A 74 4.72 3.58 5.12
C THR A 74 3.66 4.28 4.26
N MET A 75 4.07 5.25 3.44
CA MET A 75 3.14 5.92 2.53
C MET A 75 2.59 4.92 1.50
N ASP A 76 3.43 4.03 0.97
CA ASP A 76 3.03 3.01 0.00
C ASP A 76 2.03 2.01 0.57
N ASP A 77 2.24 1.56 1.81
CA ASP A 77 1.28 0.73 2.54
C ASP A 77 -0.09 1.40 2.64
N ASN A 78 -0.08 2.70 2.96
CA ASN A 78 -1.29 3.47 3.10
C ASN A 78 -1.98 3.73 1.75
N ILE A 79 -1.23 3.98 0.67
CA ILE A 79 -1.78 4.14 -0.68
C ILE A 79 -2.41 2.83 -1.17
N PHE A 80 -1.75 1.70 -0.94
CA PHE A 80 -2.28 0.37 -1.26
C PHE A 80 -3.58 0.11 -0.47
N ALA A 81 -3.56 0.33 0.84
CA ALA A 81 -4.74 0.18 1.69
C ALA A 81 -5.88 1.13 1.31
N LEU A 82 -5.55 2.37 0.94
CA LEU A 82 -6.51 3.35 0.45
C LEU A 82 -7.17 2.89 -0.85
N SER A 83 -6.38 2.37 -1.79
CA SER A 83 -6.86 1.84 -3.07
C SER A 83 -7.82 0.66 -2.90
N LEU A 84 -7.53 -0.23 -1.95
CA LEU A 84 -8.41 -1.34 -1.61
C LEU A 84 -9.72 -0.85 -0.96
N MET A 85 -9.63 0.15 -0.07
CA MET A 85 -10.79 0.73 0.60
C MET A 85 -11.69 1.52 -0.36
N THR A 86 -11.13 2.24 -1.33
CA THR A 86 -11.90 2.99 -2.34
C THR A 86 -12.62 2.05 -3.30
N TYR A 87 -12.02 0.90 -3.63
CA TYR A 87 -12.67 -0.11 -4.45
C TYR A 87 -13.80 -0.84 -3.71
N SER A 88 -13.55 -1.30 -2.48
CA SER A 88 -14.56 -1.99 -1.67
C SER A 88 -14.35 -1.77 -0.16
N PRO A 89 -15.12 -0.87 0.47
CA PRO A 89 -15.04 -0.63 1.91
C PRO A 89 -15.43 -1.86 2.74
N THR A 90 -16.33 -2.70 2.23
CA THR A 90 -16.79 -3.93 2.89
C THR A 90 -15.69 -5.00 2.86
N ALA A 91 -15.08 -5.25 1.71
CA ALA A 91 -13.95 -6.16 1.58
C ALA A 91 -12.77 -5.68 2.42
N TYR A 92 -12.49 -4.37 2.44
CA TYR A 92 -11.44 -3.80 3.29
C TYR A 92 -11.71 -4.07 4.79
N LYS A 93 -12.97 -3.91 5.24
CA LYS A 93 -13.34 -4.22 6.64
C LYS A 93 -13.13 -5.70 6.97
N LEU A 94 -13.43 -6.60 6.04
CA LEU A 94 -13.18 -8.03 6.18
C LEU A 94 -11.68 -8.34 6.26
N LEU A 95 -10.90 -7.88 5.27
CA LEU A 95 -9.46 -8.14 5.16
C LEU A 95 -8.66 -7.54 6.31
N ARG A 96 -9.10 -6.41 6.87
CA ARG A 96 -8.46 -5.81 8.05
C ARG A 96 -8.56 -6.66 9.32
N ARG A 97 -9.48 -7.64 9.38
CA ARG A 97 -9.58 -8.56 10.52
C ARG A 97 -8.43 -9.57 10.53
N THR A 98 -7.96 -9.96 9.35
CA THR A 98 -6.90 -10.96 9.18
C THR A 98 -5.55 -10.30 8.96
N PHE A 99 -5.48 -9.29 8.09
CA PHE A 99 -4.26 -8.59 7.71
C PHE A 99 -3.98 -7.36 8.58
N ALA A 100 -2.70 -7.06 8.76
CA ALA A 100 -2.22 -5.85 9.39
C ALA A 100 -2.38 -4.68 8.42
N LEU A 101 -3.59 -4.14 8.37
CA LEU A 101 -3.95 -2.99 7.53
C LEU A 101 -4.19 -1.72 8.37
N PRO A 102 -3.93 -0.53 7.79
CA PRO A 102 -4.23 0.75 8.42
C PRO A 102 -5.69 0.89 8.88
N SER A 103 -5.91 1.71 9.89
CA SER A 103 -7.27 2.03 10.30
C SER A 103 -7.95 2.97 9.32
N ARG A 104 -9.28 2.92 9.21
CA ARG A 104 -10.04 3.91 8.43
C ARG A 104 -9.72 5.34 8.88
N ARG A 105 -9.53 5.56 10.18
CA ARG A 105 -9.15 6.88 10.72
C ARG A 105 -7.81 7.35 10.16
N THR A 106 -6.82 6.45 10.08
CA THR A 106 -5.50 6.73 9.48
C THR A 106 -5.64 7.10 8.00
N LEU A 107 -6.40 6.32 7.22
CA LEU A 107 -6.61 6.60 5.80
C LEU A 107 -7.37 7.91 5.57
N MET A 108 -8.38 8.21 6.39
CA MET A 108 -9.13 9.47 6.32
C MET A 108 -8.29 10.67 6.76
N ALA A 109 -7.34 10.49 7.68
CA ALA A 109 -6.39 11.53 8.04
C ALA A 109 -5.47 11.87 6.86
N LEU A 110 -5.01 10.86 6.12
CA LEU A 110 -4.23 11.07 4.89
C LEU A 110 -5.02 11.85 3.83
N LEU A 111 -6.27 11.44 3.57
CA LEU A 111 -7.15 12.15 2.64
C LEU A 111 -7.43 13.60 3.09
N ALA A 112 -7.47 13.87 4.39
CA ALA A 112 -7.71 15.21 4.90
C ALA A 112 -6.60 16.21 4.55
N HIS A 113 -5.40 15.74 4.18
CA HIS A 113 -4.32 16.60 3.69
C HIS A 113 -4.51 17.02 2.22
N LEU A 114 -5.45 16.44 1.49
CA LEU A 114 -5.74 16.81 0.11
C LEU A 114 -6.75 17.97 0.10
N PRO A 115 -6.34 19.20 -0.27
CA PRO A 115 -7.26 20.33 -0.34
C PRO A 115 -8.20 20.15 -1.53
N MET A 116 -9.49 19.99 -1.24
CA MET A 116 -10.56 20.04 -2.24
C MET A 116 -11.45 21.24 -1.89
N HIS A 117 -11.40 22.26 -2.73
CA HIS A 117 -12.19 23.48 -2.61
C HIS A 117 -12.83 23.79 -3.97
N CYS A 118 -13.95 24.51 -3.93
CA CYS A 118 -14.58 25.05 -5.13
C CYS A 118 -13.54 25.89 -5.90
N GLY A 119 -13.54 25.73 -7.21
CA GLY A 119 -12.60 26.33 -8.14
C GLY A 119 -11.59 25.33 -8.72
N ILE A 120 -10.50 25.90 -9.21
CA ILE A 120 -9.44 25.16 -9.91
C ILE A 120 -8.46 24.57 -8.89
N ASN A 121 -8.27 23.25 -8.93
CA ASN A 121 -7.30 22.60 -8.05
C ASN A 121 -5.88 22.73 -8.62
N LYS A 122 -5.15 23.74 -8.15
CA LYS A 122 -3.76 24.02 -8.58
C LYS A 122 -2.81 22.84 -8.36
N ASN A 123 -2.99 22.06 -7.30
CA ASN A 123 -2.15 20.90 -7.04
C ASN A 123 -2.35 19.80 -8.08
N LEU A 124 -3.61 19.56 -8.49
CA LEU A 124 -3.93 18.61 -9.55
C LEU A 124 -3.39 19.08 -10.90
N ILE A 125 -3.54 20.35 -11.25
CA ILE A 125 -2.99 20.90 -12.51
C ILE A 125 -1.47 20.78 -12.54
N ARG A 126 -0.78 21.09 -11.44
CA ARG A 126 0.68 20.95 -11.36
C ARG A 126 1.12 19.50 -11.56
N SER A 127 0.49 18.55 -10.86
CA SER A 127 0.80 17.12 -11.00
C SER A 127 0.48 16.59 -12.40
N LEU A 128 -0.58 17.09 -13.02
CA LEU A 128 -0.90 16.79 -14.43
C LEU A 128 0.18 17.36 -15.36
N GLY A 129 0.65 18.60 -15.12
CA GLY A 129 1.72 19.22 -15.89
C GLY A 129 3.02 18.41 -15.86
N GLU A 130 3.43 17.94 -14.67
CA GLU A 130 4.58 17.05 -14.49
C GLU A 130 4.41 15.72 -15.25
N SER A 131 3.19 15.18 -15.25
CA SER A 131 2.88 13.94 -15.97
C SER A 131 2.93 14.14 -17.49
N VAL A 132 2.45 15.28 -17.99
CA VAL A 132 2.40 15.62 -19.42
C VAL A 132 3.78 15.90 -20.01
N GLN A 133 4.76 16.31 -19.20
CA GLN A 133 6.15 16.49 -19.67
C GLN A 133 6.75 15.20 -20.25
N LYS A 134 6.32 14.03 -19.74
CA LYS A 134 6.80 12.71 -20.17
C LYS A 134 6.03 12.13 -21.36
N ILE A 135 5.00 12.84 -21.83
CA ILE A 135 4.09 12.38 -22.89
C ILE A 135 4.54 12.96 -24.24
N ASP A 136 4.43 12.18 -25.30
CA ASP A 136 4.73 12.62 -26.66
C ASP A 136 3.89 13.84 -27.05
N PRO A 137 4.45 14.83 -27.78
CA PRO A 137 3.76 16.08 -28.11
C PRO A 137 2.36 15.89 -28.70
N ILE A 138 2.19 14.89 -29.56
CA ILE A 138 0.93 14.65 -30.25
C ILE A 138 -0.11 14.05 -29.25
N ASP A 139 0.31 13.40 -28.16
CA ASP A 139 -0.56 12.80 -27.13
C ASP A 139 -1.02 13.84 -26.09
N LYS A 140 -0.46 15.06 -26.12
CA LYS A 140 -0.80 16.17 -25.21
C LYS A 140 -2.14 16.82 -25.55
N HIS A 141 -2.66 16.61 -26.76
CA HIS A 141 -3.96 17.15 -27.17
C HIS A 141 -5.08 16.54 -26.31
N CYS A 142 -5.84 17.41 -25.67
CA CYS A 142 -6.97 17.06 -24.84
C CYS A 142 -8.17 17.98 -25.11
N VAL A 143 -9.36 17.49 -24.76
CA VAL A 143 -10.61 18.25 -24.77
C VAL A 143 -10.98 18.57 -23.33
N LEU A 144 -11.46 19.79 -23.11
CA LEU A 144 -12.07 20.18 -21.85
C LEU A 144 -13.58 19.92 -21.95
N LEU A 145 -14.05 18.98 -21.13
CA LEU A 145 -15.47 18.67 -20.98
C LEU A 145 -16.00 19.43 -19.77
N PHE A 146 -17.23 19.93 -19.85
CA PHE A 146 -17.92 20.49 -18.71
C PHE A 146 -19.38 20.04 -18.72
N ASP A 147 -19.93 19.80 -17.54
CA ASP A 147 -21.33 19.45 -17.36
C ASP A 147 -21.79 19.85 -15.95
N GLU A 148 -23.10 20.00 -15.78
CA GLU A 148 -23.72 20.33 -14.50
C GLU A 148 -24.24 19.05 -13.80
N ILE A 149 -24.01 18.97 -12.50
CA ILE A 149 -24.49 17.89 -11.65
C ILE A 149 -25.48 18.49 -10.66
N SER A 150 -26.71 17.98 -10.64
CA SER A 150 -27.69 18.34 -9.63
C SER A 150 -27.28 17.81 -8.25
N LEU A 151 -27.34 18.67 -7.25
CA LEU A 151 -26.98 18.41 -5.86
C LEU A 151 -28.22 18.49 -4.98
N GLU A 152 -28.23 17.72 -3.90
CA GLU A 152 -29.20 17.91 -2.82
C GLU A 152 -28.85 19.18 -2.03
N PRO A 153 -29.71 20.21 -2.01
CA PRO A 153 -29.45 21.44 -1.28
C PRO A 153 -29.31 21.15 0.23
N SER A 154 -28.10 21.28 0.75
CA SER A 154 -27.81 21.00 2.16
C SER A 154 -26.70 21.91 2.67
N LEU A 155 -26.72 22.24 3.96
CA LEU A 155 -25.71 23.08 4.59
C LEU A 155 -24.88 22.24 5.55
N CYS A 156 -23.56 22.26 5.40
CA CYS A 156 -22.66 21.52 6.27
C CYS A 156 -21.55 22.44 6.81
N TYR A 157 -21.38 22.47 8.12
CA TYR A 157 -20.27 23.20 8.73
C TYR A 157 -19.05 22.29 8.88
N SER A 158 -17.96 22.66 8.19
CA SER A 158 -16.70 21.94 8.27
C SER A 158 -15.81 22.55 9.36
N LYS A 159 -15.82 21.95 10.56
CA LYS A 159 -14.99 22.41 11.70
C LYS A 159 -13.49 22.50 11.39
N LYS A 160 -12.98 21.67 10.46
CA LYS A 160 -11.56 21.68 10.08
C LYS A 160 -11.17 22.88 9.23
N ARG A 161 -12.07 23.35 8.37
CA ARG A 161 -11.85 24.49 7.47
C ARG A 161 -12.46 25.78 8.00
N ASP A 162 -13.17 25.69 9.11
CA ASP A 162 -13.99 26.75 9.68
C ASP A 162 -14.86 27.44 8.62
N CYS A 163 -15.56 26.64 7.83
CA CYS A 163 -16.36 27.14 6.73
C CYS A 163 -17.68 26.40 6.57
N ILE A 164 -18.67 27.12 6.05
CA ILE A 164 -19.95 26.56 5.66
C ILE A 164 -19.86 26.11 4.20
N ASP A 165 -20.11 24.83 3.96
CA ASP A 165 -20.28 24.19 2.66
C ASP A 165 -21.77 24.12 2.30
N GLY A 166 -22.08 24.09 1.00
CA GLY A 166 -23.46 24.01 0.51
C GLY A 166 -24.11 25.34 0.13
N LEU A 167 -23.34 26.43 0.16
CA LEU A 167 -23.74 27.72 -0.39
C LEU A 167 -23.26 27.84 -1.84
N LYS A 168 -24.03 28.58 -2.65
CA LYS A 168 -23.69 28.89 -4.04
C LYS A 168 -22.43 29.76 -4.10
N HIS A 169 -21.50 29.38 -4.98
CA HIS A 169 -20.27 30.14 -5.23
C HIS A 169 -20.40 30.88 -6.57
N ARG A 170 -20.15 32.19 -6.56
CA ARG A 170 -19.98 33.01 -7.77
C ARG A 170 -18.54 33.49 -7.82
N GLY A 171 -17.65 32.63 -8.32
CA GLY A 171 -16.21 32.83 -8.21
C GLY A 171 -15.77 32.74 -6.75
N GLU A 172 -15.13 33.79 -6.23
CA GLU A 172 -14.66 33.84 -4.84
C GLU A 172 -15.75 34.25 -3.83
N ILE A 173 -16.90 34.74 -4.32
CA ILE A 173 -17.98 35.26 -3.47
C ILE A 173 -18.99 34.14 -3.18
N LYS A 174 -19.27 33.91 -1.90
CA LYS A 174 -20.36 33.03 -1.45
C LYS A 174 -21.67 33.81 -1.42
N GLU A 175 -22.66 33.35 -2.16
CA GLU A 175 -24.02 33.86 -2.07
C GLU A 175 -24.77 33.16 -0.93
N LYS A 176 -25.69 33.87 -0.27
CA LYS A 176 -26.58 33.30 0.76
C LYS A 176 -27.73 32.49 0.12
N LYS A 177 -27.39 31.63 -0.84
CA LYS A 177 -28.30 30.72 -1.54
C LYS A 177 -27.73 29.31 -1.48
N PHE A 178 -28.58 28.31 -1.41
CA PHE A 178 -28.14 26.93 -1.46
C PHE A 178 -27.55 26.60 -2.83
N ALA A 179 -26.50 25.78 -2.83
CA ALA A 179 -26.00 25.15 -4.04
C ALA A 179 -26.87 23.95 -4.38
N ASP A 180 -27.60 24.04 -5.49
CA ASP A 180 -28.46 22.99 -6.05
C ASP A 180 -27.84 22.32 -7.28
N HIS A 181 -26.80 22.93 -7.86
CA HIS A 181 -26.03 22.40 -8.97
C HIS A 181 -24.54 22.66 -8.75
N ALA A 182 -23.70 21.79 -9.31
CA ALA A 182 -22.27 22.00 -9.44
C ALA A 182 -21.83 21.84 -10.89
N MET A 183 -21.10 22.83 -11.41
CA MET A 183 -20.48 22.78 -12.73
C MET A 183 -19.12 22.10 -12.62
N VAL A 184 -18.92 20.96 -13.27
CA VAL A 184 -17.68 20.19 -13.19
C VAL A 184 -16.92 20.26 -14.50
N PHE A 185 -15.64 20.59 -14.44
CA PHE A 185 -14.73 20.62 -15.59
C PHE A 185 -13.78 19.42 -15.54
N MET A 186 -13.68 18.69 -16.65
CA MET A 186 -12.85 17.50 -16.79
C MET A 186 -12.00 17.57 -18.06
N ALA A 187 -10.68 17.42 -17.91
CA ALA A 187 -9.79 17.27 -19.05
C ALA A 187 -9.76 15.81 -19.52
N ARG A 188 -9.87 15.58 -20.83
CA ARG A 188 -9.85 14.25 -21.45
C ARG A 188 -8.87 14.21 -22.62
N GLY A 189 -7.94 13.27 -22.60
CA GLY A 189 -7.02 13.05 -23.72
C GLY A 189 -7.75 12.60 -24.99
N ILE A 190 -7.34 13.13 -26.15
CA ILE A 190 -7.93 12.76 -27.45
C ILE A 190 -7.38 11.41 -27.91
N ARG A 191 -6.05 11.28 -27.98
CA ARG A 191 -5.41 10.03 -28.41
C ARG A 191 -5.27 9.03 -27.27
N LYS A 192 -4.70 9.44 -26.14
CA LYS A 192 -4.60 8.58 -24.94
C LYS A 192 -5.88 8.68 -24.14
N LYS A 193 -6.40 7.52 -23.74
CA LYS A 193 -7.60 7.41 -22.90
C LYS A 193 -7.27 7.73 -21.45
N TRP A 194 -7.21 9.02 -21.12
CA TRP A 194 -7.15 9.50 -19.73
C TRP A 194 -8.22 10.58 -19.51
N LYS A 195 -8.69 10.70 -18.27
CA LYS A 195 -9.67 11.70 -17.85
C LYS A 195 -9.34 12.15 -16.43
N GLN A 196 -9.38 13.45 -16.17
CA GLN A 196 -9.08 14.02 -14.86
C GLN A 196 -9.98 15.24 -14.59
N PRO A 197 -10.77 15.25 -13.50
CA PRO A 197 -11.45 16.47 -13.07
C PRO A 197 -10.42 17.53 -12.68
N VAL A 198 -10.58 18.74 -13.20
CA VAL A 198 -9.64 19.86 -13.02
C VAL A 198 -10.22 20.98 -12.15
N ALA A 199 -11.54 21.19 -12.22
CA ALA A 199 -12.23 22.21 -11.44
C ALA A 199 -13.69 21.83 -11.20
N PHE A 200 -14.28 22.39 -10.15
CA PHE A 200 -15.73 22.40 -9.97
C PHE A 200 -16.17 23.73 -9.39
N TYR A 201 -17.38 24.19 -9.73
CA TYR A 201 -17.96 25.43 -9.23
C TYR A 201 -19.35 25.22 -8.68
#